data_AF-A0A8T3SZA3-F1
#
_entry.id   AF-A0A8T3SZA3-F1
#
_cell.length_a   1.000
_cell.length_b   1.000
_cell.length_c   1.000
_cell.angle_alpha   90.00
_cell.angle_beta   90.00
_cell.angle_gamma   90.00
#
_symmetry.space_group_name_H-M   'P 1'
#
loop_
_entity.id
_entity.type
_entity.pdbx_description
1 polymer ?
#
loop_
_entity_poly.entity_id
_entity_poly.type
_entity_poly.pdbx_seq_one_letter_code
_entity_poly.pdbx_strand_id
1 'polypeptide(L)' 'MVYIDVEDFKRVNDISGHVAGDRVLTTIAAALQQGVRSSDLVGRRGGDEFALLLPETDYEGARACIATPEDRLV' A
#
# COMPACT_ATOMS: atom_id res chain seq x y z
N MET A 1 -3.23 7.31 11.19
CA MET A 1 -2.13 6.70 10.42
C MET A 1 -2.48 5.25 10.15
N VAL A 2 -2.28 4.78 8.93
CA VAL A 2 -2.58 3.40 8.51
C VAL A 2 -1.28 2.73 8.10
N TYR A 3 -1.10 1.48 8.49
CA TYR A 3 0.02 0.64 8.07
C TYR A 3 -0.49 -0.47 7.17
N ILE A 4 0.24 -0.74 6.10
CA ILE A 4 -0.07 -1.75 5.11
C ILE A 4 1.17 -2.62 4.94
N ASP A 5 0.98 -3.92 5.01
CA ASP A 5 2.01 -4.93 4.77
C ASP A 5 1.60 -5.76 3.55
N VAL A 6 2.55 -6.03 2.64
CA VAL A 6 2.26 -6.84 1.45
C VAL A 6 2.49 -8.31 1.79
N GLU A 7 1.39 -9.03 1.96
CA GLU A 7 1.42 -10.45 2.28
C GLU A 7 2.20 -11.25 1.21
N ASP A 8 3.03 -12.20 1.66
CA ASP A 8 3.82 -13.10 0.80
C ASP A 8 4.77 -12.42 -0.20
N PHE A 9 5.17 -11.16 0.01
CA PHE A 9 6.09 -10.47 -0.92
C PHE A 9 7.42 -11.22 -1.13
N LYS A 10 7.94 -11.86 -0.08
CA LYS A 10 9.13 -12.72 -0.19
C LYS A 10 8.93 -13.87 -1.18
N ARG A 11 7.75 -14.48 -1.20
CA ARG A 11 7.42 -15.57 -2.12
C ARG A 11 7.44 -15.10 -3.58
N VAL A 12 7.00 -13.87 -3.84
CA VAL A 12 7.11 -13.25 -5.17
C VAL A 12 8.56 -13.11 -5.59
N ASN A 13 9.43 -12.61 -4.70
CA ASN A 13 10.86 -12.50 -4.98
C ASN A 13 11.50 -13.87 -5.22
N ASP A 14 11.16 -14.87 -4.42
CA ASP A 14 11.75 -16.20 -4.50
C ASP A 14 11.35 -16.93 -5.81
N ILE A 15 10.11 -16.74 -6.29
CA ILE A 15 9.59 -17.39 -7.51
C ILE A 15 9.95 -16.60 -8.78
N SER A 16 9.83 -15.28 -8.72
CA SER A 16 9.86 -14.41 -9.91
C SER A 16 11.07 -13.47 -9.97
N GLY A 17 11.92 -13.51 -8.95
CA GLY A 17 13.10 -12.65 -8.83
C GLY A 17 12.76 -11.24 -8.32
N HIS A 18 13.80 -10.56 -7.82
CA HIS A 18 13.68 -9.22 -7.23
C HIS A 18 13.14 -8.16 -8.18
N VAL A 19 13.44 -8.24 -9.49
CA VAL A 19 12.91 -7.31 -10.49
C VAL A 19 11.37 -7.38 -10.57
N ALA A 20 10.80 -8.58 -10.41
CA ALA A 20 9.35 -8.74 -10.36
C ALA A 20 8.79 -8.15 -9.06
N GLY A 21 9.46 -8.35 -7.93
CA GLY A 21 9.10 -7.73 -6.66
C GLY A 21 9.10 -6.20 -6.72
N ASP A 22 10.13 -5.60 -7.33
CA ASP A 22 10.20 -4.14 -7.49
C ASP A 22 9.03 -3.59 -8.32
N ARG A 23 8.62 -4.33 -9.36
CA ARG A 23 7.43 -3.97 -10.15
C ARG A 23 6.14 -4.06 -9.34
N VAL A 24 6.00 -5.08 -8.49
CA VAL A 24 4.85 -5.22 -7.58
C VAL A 24 4.79 -4.04 -6.61
N LEU A 25 5.90 -3.73 -5.93
CA LEU A 25 5.96 -2.60 -5.00
C LEU A 25 5.66 -1.26 -5.68
N THR A 26 6.16 -1.07 -6.90
CA THR A 26 5.87 0.13 -7.71
C THR A 26 4.37 0.22 -8.05
N THR A 27 3.76 -0.90 -8.41
CA THR A 27 2.32 -0.97 -8.74
C THR A 27 1.47 -0.66 -7.51
N ILE A 28 1.82 -1.23 -6.36
CA ILE A 28 1.14 -0.98 -5.09
C ILE A 28 1.29 0.49 -4.70
N ALA A 29 2.50 1.06 -4.77
CA ALA A 29 2.71 2.48 -4.49
C ALA A 29 1.84 3.39 -5.37
N ALA A 30 1.75 3.10 -6.67
CA ALA A 30 0.90 3.85 -7.60
C ALA A 30 -0.58 3.70 -7.26
N ALA A 31 -1.05 2.50 -6.91
CA ALA A 31 -2.43 2.24 -6.52
C ALA A 31 -2.79 3.00 -5.23
N LEU A 32 -1.90 2.98 -4.23
CA LEU A 32 -2.07 3.74 -2.99
C LEU A 32 -2.14 5.25 -3.25
N GLN A 33 -1.23 5.78 -4.08
CA GLN A 33 -1.23 7.21 -4.44
C GLN A 33 -2.51 7.65 -5.17
N GLN A 34 -3.11 6.78 -5.99
CA GLN A 34 -4.38 7.07 -6.66
C GLN A 34 -5.60 6.95 -5.74
N GLY A 35 -5.48 6.20 -4.64
CA GLY A 35 -6.57 5.96 -3.68
C GLY A 35 -6.69 7.02 -2.59
N VAL A 36 -5.70 7.90 -2.44
CA VAL A 36 -5.66 8.91 -1.38
C VAL A 36 -5.87 10.32 -1.91
N ARG A 37 -6.16 11.27 -1.01
CA ARG A 37 -6.30 12.70 -1.35
C ARG A 37 -4.92 13.35 -1.49
N SER A 38 -4.88 14.52 -2.11
CA SER A 38 -3.63 15.30 -2.23
C SER A 38 -3.05 15.77 -0.90
N SER A 39 -3.87 15.85 0.15
CA SER A 39 -3.44 16.18 1.54
C SER A 39 -2.76 15.00 2.23
N ASP A 40 -2.98 13.80 1.73
CA ASP A 40 -2.54 12.57 2.37
C ASP A 40 -1.13 12.21 1.89
N LEU A 41 -0.37 11.51 2.73
CA LEU A 41 0.98 11.09 2.40
C LEU A 41 1.06 9.57 2.36
N VAL A 42 1.57 9.04 1.25
CA VAL A 42 1.95 7.63 1.11
C VAL A 42 3.46 7.53 1.22
N GLY A 43 3.95 6.71 2.15
CA GLY A 43 5.37 6.43 2.33
C GLY A 43 5.65 4.93 2.35
N ARG A 44 6.78 4.52 1.77
CA ARG A 44 7.34 3.18 1.97
C ARG A 44 8.21 3.20 3.23
N ARG A 45 7.86 2.42 4.24
CA ARG A 45 8.55 2.38 5.54
C ARG A 45 9.78 1.48 5.49
N GLY A 46 9.69 0.39 4.76
CA GLY A 46 10.74 -0.63 4.62
C GLY A 46 10.32 -1.65 3.55
N GLY A 47 11.14 -2.70 3.36
CA GLY A 47 10.89 -3.85 2.47
C GLY A 47 9.60 -3.81 1.64
N ASP A 48 8.56 -4.37 2.21
CA ASP A 48 7.19 -4.52 1.70
C ASP A 48 6.14 -3.70 2.49
N GLU A 49 6.59 -2.85 3.40
CA GLU A 49 5.72 -2.11 4.31
C GLU A 49 5.46 -0.68 3.81
N PHE A 50 4.18 -0.29 3.81
CA PHE A 50 3.73 1.06 3.50
C PHE A 50 3.03 1.70 4.70
N ALA A 51 3.06 3.03 4.74
CA ALA A 51 2.38 3.84 5.73
C ALA A 51 1.64 4.98 5.04
N LEU A 52 0.41 5.23 5.48
CA LEU A 52 -0.41 6.35 5.06
C LEU A 52 -0.61 7.31 6.23
N LEU A 53 -0.26 8.56 6.02
CA LEU A 53 -0.64 9.68 6.89
C LEU A 53 -1.89 10.33 6.29
N LEU A 54 -2.97 10.36 7.07
CA LEU A 54 -4.27 10.91 6.69
C LEU A 54 -4.57 12.10 7.62
N PRO A 55 -4.11 13.32 7.29
CA PRO A 55 -4.48 14.50 8.05
C PRO A 55 -6.00 14.67 8.08
N GLU A 56 -6.50 15.33 9.13
CA GLU A 56 -7.92 15.67 9.25
C GLU A 56 -8.89 14.47 9.12
N THR A 57 -8.38 13.27 9.38
CA THR A 57 -9.12 12.03 9.26
C THR A 57 -9.15 11.35 10.61
N ASP A 58 -10.36 11.13 11.14
CA ASP A 58 -10.57 10.38 12.36
C ASP A 58 -10.49 8.87 12.13
N TYR A 59 -10.74 8.08 13.18
CA TYR A 59 -10.63 6.62 13.10
C TYR A 59 -11.62 6.01 12.10
N GLU A 60 -12.87 6.49 12.06
CA GLU A 60 -13.90 5.97 11.16
C GLU A 60 -13.60 6.32 9.70
N GLY A 61 -13.17 7.56 9.44
CA GLY A 61 -12.69 7.97 8.12
C GLY A 61 -11.49 7.15 7.66
N ALA A 62 -10.54 6.89 8.56
CA ALA A 62 -9.38 6.07 8.25
C ALA A 62 -9.80 4.64 7.90
N ARG A 63 -10.71 4.03 8.67
CA ARG A 63 -11.27 2.69 8.40
C ARG A 63 -11.96 2.60 7.05
N ALA A 64 -12.73 3.61 6.65
CA ALA A 64 -13.40 3.63 5.36
C ALA A 64 -12.41 3.61 4.18
N CYS A 65 -11.25 4.25 4.33
CA CYS A 65 -10.18 4.22 3.32
C CYS A 65 -9.52 2.84 3.17
N ILE A 66 -9.46 2.02 4.24
CA ILE A 66 -8.85 0.68 4.22
C ILE A 66 -9.85 -0.42 3.89
N ALA A 67 -11.14 -0.14 3.87
CA ALA A 67 -12.20 -1.14 3.62
C ALA A 67 -12.41 -1.48 2.13
N THR A 68 -11.57 -0.96 1.23
CA THR A 68 -11.65 -1.20 -0.23
C THR A 68 -10.38 -1.82 -0.89
N PRO A 69 -9.62 -2.78 -0.32
CA PRO A 69 -8.50 -3.42 -1.02
C PRO A 69 -8.88 -4.72 -1.73
N GLU A 70 -9.99 -5.38 -1.35
CA GLU A 70 -10.32 -6.73 -1.83
C GLU A 70 -10.68 -6.78 -3.34
N ASP A 71 -11.10 -5.66 -3.93
CA ASP A 71 -11.61 -5.62 -5.31
C ASP A 71 -10.60 -5.12 -6.37
N ARG A 72 -9.36 -4.76 -5.99
CA ARG A 72 -8.48 -3.99 -6.89
C ARG A 72 -7.13 -4.59 -7.23
N LEU A 73 -6.83 -5.81 -6.79
CA LEU A 73 -5.59 -6.52 -7.15
C LEU A 73 -5.93 -7.93 -7.67
N VAL A 74 -6.49 -7.99 -8.87
CA VAL A 74 -6.59 -9.20 -9.71
C VAL A 74 -6.21 -8.84 -11.14
#